data_AF-A0A1M5GLK7-F1
#
_entry.id   AF-A0A1M5GLK7-F1
#
_cell.length_a   1.000
_cell.length_b   1.000
_cell.length_c   1.000
_cell.angle_alpha   90.00
_cell.angle_beta   90.00
_cell.angle_gamma   90.00
#
_symmetry.space_group_name_H-M   'P 1'
#
loop_
_entity.id
_entity.type
_entity.pdbx_description
1 polymer ?
#
loop_
_entity_poly.entity_id
_entity_poly.type
_entity_poly.pdbx_seq_one_letter_code
_entity_poly.pdbx_strand_id
1 'polypeptide(L)'
;MNIDQEDIDNANSYIETVLLLRNDYAMFFCTKARLQAQNGQYEEAKKNVSHAIDIENPQSNDYAMRISDYRNHLSNIKTRELYANVRHDIMDAKRSIIKAETSVEQILEQTKEQADQMKTQNMQMLAFFTAIISFIIGSINIISNQPSYLESAMLMLILAGILILANLGLSILHSTIKENLSKYIIVAIIGIGLIVSGFVLYI
;
A
#
# COMPACT_ATOMS: atom_id res chain seq x y z
N MET A 1 36.27 11.73 -8.03
CA MET A 1 37.51 11.00 -7.74
C MET A 1 37.21 10.15 -6.52
N ASN A 2 37.10 8.83 -6.68
CA ASN A 2 36.86 7.93 -5.54
C ASN A 2 38.23 7.68 -4.91
N ILE A 3 38.47 8.24 -3.73
CA ILE A 3 39.71 8.02 -2.97
C ILE A 3 39.49 6.74 -2.18
N ASP A 4 40.47 5.84 -2.16
CA ASP A 4 40.35 4.58 -1.43
C ASP A 4 40.18 4.84 0.07
N GLN A 5 39.38 4.02 0.74
CA GLN A 5 39.14 4.19 2.18
C GLN A 5 40.44 3.95 2.96
N GLU A 6 41.28 3.04 2.49
CA GLU A 6 42.60 2.78 3.06
C GLU A 6 43.51 4.02 3.02
N ASP A 7 43.45 4.80 1.94
CA ASP A 7 44.20 6.06 1.83
C ASP A 7 43.72 7.11 2.82
N ILE A 8 42.40 7.19 3.04
CA ILE A 8 41.80 8.11 4.02
C ILE A 8 42.19 7.72 5.44
N ASP A 9 42.20 6.43 5.76
CA ASP A 9 42.54 5.92 7.08
C ASP A 9 44.02 6.11 7.39
N ASN A 10 44.90 5.85 6.42
CA ASN A 10 46.33 6.17 6.51
C ASN A 10 46.55 7.68 6.71
N ALA A 11 45.86 8.52 5.94
CA ALA A 11 45.94 9.97 6.11
C ALA A 11 45.46 10.45 7.49
N ASN A 12 44.44 9.81 8.05
CA ASN A 12 43.97 10.09 9.41
C ASN A 12 45.01 9.71 10.47
N SER A 13 45.66 8.56 10.34
CA SER A 13 46.74 8.14 11.25
C SER A 13 47.93 9.11 11.21
N TYR A 14 48.33 9.54 10.02
CA TYR A 14 49.41 10.52 9.86
C TYR A 14 49.05 11.89 10.45
N ILE A 15 47.83 12.40 10.21
CA ILE A 15 47.46 13.71 10.74
C ILE A 15 47.34 13.71 12.27
N GLU A 16 46.91 12.59 12.87
CA GLU A 16 46.89 12.44 14.32
C GLU A 16 48.30 12.41 14.92
N THR A 17 49.20 11.65 14.31
CA THR A 17 50.62 11.60 14.71
C THR A 17 51.27 12.98 14.66
N VAL A 18 51.01 13.74 13.59
CA VAL A 18 51.57 15.08 13.42
C VAL A 18 50.99 16.06 14.43
N LEU A 19 49.69 15.99 14.73
CA LEU A 19 49.05 16.85 15.74
C LEU A 19 49.54 16.57 17.16
N LEU A 20 49.97 15.33 17.46
CA LEU A 20 50.60 14.99 18.74
C LEU A 20 51.99 15.63 18.88
N LEU A 21 52.74 15.71 17.78
CA LEU A 21 54.09 16.29 17.76
C LEU A 21 54.08 17.81 17.65
N ARG A 22 53.10 18.36 16.94
CA ARG A 22 52.96 19.78 16.63
C ARG A 22 51.49 20.18 16.58
N ASN A 23 51.03 20.80 17.67
CA ASN A 23 49.68 21.34 17.80
C ASN A 23 49.61 22.85 17.52
N ASP A 24 50.70 23.44 17.06
CA ASP A 24 50.86 24.89 16.86
C ASP A 24 50.58 25.35 15.42
N TYR A 25 50.33 24.41 14.50
CA TYR A 25 50.17 24.71 13.08
C TYR A 25 48.72 24.52 12.60
N ALA A 26 48.03 25.64 12.36
CA ALA A 26 46.63 25.72 11.94
C ALA A 26 46.26 24.79 10.77
N MET A 27 47.15 24.66 9.78
CA MET A 27 46.90 23.86 8.57
C MET A 27 46.69 22.37 8.87
N PHE A 28 47.26 21.84 9.95
CA PHE A 28 47.06 20.44 10.33
C PHE A 28 45.61 20.19 10.78
N PHE A 29 45.03 21.11 11.55
CA PHE A 29 43.61 21.04 11.93
C PHE A 29 42.69 21.18 10.73
N CYS A 30 43.00 22.08 9.78
CA CYS A 30 42.23 22.17 8.55
C CYS A 30 42.32 20.90 7.69
N THR A 31 43.49 20.24 7.65
CA THR A 31 43.66 18.96 6.94
C THR A 31 42.85 17.85 7.61
N LYS A 32 42.90 17.76 8.94
CA LYS A 32 42.08 16.80 9.72
C LYS A 32 40.59 16.99 9.43
N ALA A 33 40.11 18.24 9.41
CA ALA A 33 38.73 18.54 9.11
C ALA A 33 38.30 18.08 7.71
N ARG A 34 39.17 18.24 6.70
CA ARG A 34 38.88 17.79 5.33
C ARG A 34 38.71 16.28 5.27
N LEU A 35 39.53 15.51 5.99
CA LEU A 35 39.42 14.05 6.08
C LEU A 35 38.13 13.63 6.81
N GLN A 36 37.85 14.26 7.96
CA GLN A 36 36.61 14.02 8.71
C GLN A 36 35.35 14.27 7.87
N ALA A 37 35.36 15.33 7.06
CA ALA A 37 34.25 15.63 6.16
C ALA A 37 34.08 14.63 5.01
N GLN A 38 35.14 13.91 4.61
CA GLN A 38 35.02 12.78 3.67
C GLN A 38 34.38 11.57 4.35
N ASN A 39 34.66 11.36 5.63
CA ASN A 39 34.07 10.30 6.45
C ASN A 39 32.67 10.64 6.99
N GLY A 40 32.07 11.76 6.57
CA GLY A 40 30.75 12.19 7.04
C GLY A 40 30.71 12.76 8.46
N GLN A 41 31.85 12.93 9.12
CA GLN A 41 31.98 13.52 10.46
C GLN A 41 31.94 15.04 10.37
N TYR A 42 30.81 15.60 9.91
CA TYR A 42 30.71 17.02 9.57
C TYR A 42 30.84 17.95 10.77
N GLU A 43 30.35 17.56 11.95
CA GLU A 43 30.43 18.37 13.18
C GLU A 43 31.87 18.54 13.66
N GLU A 44 32.61 17.43 13.77
CA GLU A 44 34.02 17.43 14.14
C GLU A 44 34.87 18.18 13.11
N ALA A 45 34.54 18.01 11.82
CA ALA A 45 35.21 18.74 10.74
C ALA A 45 35.03 20.26 10.88
N LYS A 46 33.79 20.73 11.10
CA LYS A 46 33.49 22.16 11.30
C LYS A 46 34.25 22.73 12.51
N LYS A 47 34.33 21.98 13.61
CA LYS A 47 35.09 22.37 14.81
C LYS A 47 36.58 22.52 14.51
N ASN A 48 37.18 21.56 13.81
CA ASN A 48 38.61 21.60 13.48
C ASN A 48 38.97 22.71 12.49
N VAL A 49 38.12 23.03 11.50
CA VAL A 49 38.36 24.22 10.64
C VAL A 49 38.22 25.52 11.42
N SER A 50 37.23 25.61 12.33
CA SER A 50 37.07 26.81 13.16
C SER A 50 38.28 27.00 14.06
N HIS A 51 38.78 25.93 14.66
CA HIS A 51 40.01 25.97 15.45
C HIS A 51 41.23 26.40 14.63
N ALA A 52 41.36 25.90 13.39
CA ALA A 52 42.43 26.35 12.48
C ALA A 52 42.37 27.86 12.20
N ILE A 53 41.17 28.43 12.04
CA ILE A 53 40.97 29.87 11.86
C ILE A 53 41.40 30.64 13.11
N ASP A 54 41.07 30.12 14.30
CA ASP A 54 41.34 30.81 15.57
C ASP A 54 42.83 30.87 15.94
N ILE A 55 43.62 29.85 15.58
CA ILE A 55 45.04 29.76 15.94
C ILE A 55 46.01 30.24 14.85
N GLU A 56 45.51 30.60 13.68
CA GLU A 56 46.34 31.03 12.55
C GLU A 56 47.07 32.34 12.83
N ASN A 57 48.36 32.42 12.44
CA ASN A 57 49.22 33.56 12.80
C ASN A 57 48.93 34.80 11.93
N PRO A 58 48.41 35.90 12.50
CA PRO A 58 48.08 37.12 11.76
C PRO A 58 49.28 37.85 11.17
N GLN A 59 50.48 37.59 11.69
CA GLN A 59 51.73 38.24 11.26
C GLN A 59 52.36 37.57 10.03
N SER A 60 51.80 36.45 9.57
CA SER A 60 52.29 35.75 8.39
C SER A 60 51.92 36.50 7.11
N ASN A 61 52.84 36.61 6.15
CA ASN A 61 52.58 37.25 4.84
C ASN A 61 51.39 36.63 4.11
N ASP A 62 51.19 35.31 4.25
CA ASP A 62 50.11 34.57 3.57
C ASP A 62 48.82 34.45 4.40
N TYR A 63 48.73 35.15 5.55
CA TYR A 63 47.61 35.01 6.49
C TYR A 63 46.24 35.15 5.83
N ALA A 64 46.05 36.21 5.03
CA ALA A 64 44.77 36.48 4.37
C ALA A 64 44.36 35.34 3.42
N MET A 65 45.34 34.75 2.71
CA MET A 65 45.09 33.64 1.80
C MET A 65 44.71 32.37 2.57
N ARG A 66 45.45 32.03 3.65
CA ARG A 66 45.13 30.84 4.48
C ARG A 66 43.77 30.93 5.16
N ILE A 67 43.41 32.10 5.70
CA ILE A 67 42.08 32.33 6.27
C ILE A 67 40.98 32.17 5.22
N SER A 68 41.21 32.68 4.00
CA SER A 68 40.28 32.50 2.88
C SER A 68 40.09 31.02 2.55
N ASP A 69 41.18 30.25 2.47
CA ASP A 69 41.13 28.81 2.21
C ASP A 69 40.39 28.04 3.31
N TYR A 70 40.62 28.35 4.58
CA TYR A 70 39.91 27.72 5.69
C TYR A 70 38.41 28.01 5.63
N ARG A 71 38.02 29.25 5.35
CA ARG A 71 36.61 29.61 5.17
C ARG A 71 35.97 28.90 3.99
N ASN A 72 36.70 28.74 2.88
CA ASN A 72 36.23 27.96 1.73
C ASN A 72 36.02 26.50 2.10
N HIS A 73 36.94 25.88 2.85
CA HIS A 73 36.76 24.53 3.35
C HIS A 73 35.56 24.41 4.29
N LEU A 74 35.36 25.35 5.22
CA LEU A 74 34.20 25.36 6.10
C LEU A 74 32.88 25.45 5.31
N SER A 75 32.83 26.31 4.30
CA SER A 75 31.65 26.45 3.42
C SER A 75 31.35 25.14 2.68
N ASN A 76 32.39 24.50 2.13
CA ASN A 76 32.26 23.22 1.43
C ASN A 76 31.76 22.10 2.36
N ILE A 77 32.24 22.05 3.61
CA ILE A 77 31.80 21.07 4.61
C ILE A 77 30.31 21.25 4.92
N LYS A 78 29.88 22.48 5.21
CA LYS A 78 28.46 22.81 5.47
C LYS A 78 27.57 22.44 4.28
N THR A 79 28.04 22.71 3.08
CA THR A 79 27.31 22.37 1.84
C THR A 79 27.15 20.86 1.68
N ARG A 80 28.21 20.08 1.94
CA ARG A 80 28.16 18.61 1.88
C ARG A 80 27.21 18.02 2.91
N GLU A 81 27.26 18.51 4.15
CA GLU A 81 26.34 18.13 5.21
C GLU A 81 24.87 18.39 4.80
N LEU A 82 24.60 19.58 4.26
CA LEU A 82 23.27 19.94 3.78
C LEU A 82 22.80 18.97 2.67
N TYR A 83 23.65 18.68 1.68
CA TYR A 83 23.32 17.71 0.63
C TYR A 83 23.07 16.29 1.18
N ALA A 84 23.84 15.86 2.18
CA ALA A 84 23.63 14.56 2.81
C ALA A 84 22.27 14.47 3.51
N ASN A 85 21.90 15.51 4.27
CA ASN A 85 20.61 15.60 4.96
C ASN A 85 19.44 15.66 3.98
N VAL A 86 19.52 16.54 2.96
CA VAL A 86 18.48 16.67 1.93
C VAL A 86 18.29 15.35 1.18
N ARG A 87 19.37 14.62 0.89
CA ARG A 87 19.29 13.30 0.24
C ARG A 87 18.56 12.28 1.12
N HIS A 88 18.81 12.31 2.43
CA HIS A 88 18.12 11.46 3.39
C HIS A 88 16.61 11.76 3.41
N ASP A 89 16.24 13.04 3.54
CA ASP A 89 14.84 13.49 3.56
C ASP A 89 14.10 13.13 2.26
N ILE A 90 14.74 13.28 1.10
CA ILE A 90 14.18 12.86 -0.20
C ILE A 90 13.96 11.34 -0.23
N MET A 91 14.88 10.56 0.34
CA MET A 91 14.74 9.10 0.35
C MET A 91 13.57 8.67 1.24
N ASP A 92 13.39 9.31 2.39
CA ASP A 92 12.27 9.05 3.29
C ASP A 92 10.93 9.47 2.66
N ALA A 93 10.87 10.65 2.06
CA ALA A 93 9.70 11.13 1.32
C ALA A 93 9.34 10.19 0.16
N LYS A 94 10.34 9.70 -0.59
CA LYS A 94 10.12 8.71 -1.66
C LYS A 94 9.56 7.40 -1.10
N ARG A 95 10.07 6.94 0.04
CA ARG A 95 9.57 5.72 0.70
C ARG A 95 8.12 5.89 1.19
N SER A 96 7.75 7.06 1.73
CA SER A 96 6.38 7.31 2.16
C SER A 96 5.41 7.41 0.97
N ILE A 97 5.84 8.00 -0.15
CA ILE A 97 5.05 8.04 -1.39
C ILE A 97 4.76 6.62 -1.89
N ILE A 98 5.78 5.77 -2.00
CA ILE A 98 5.60 4.38 -2.46
C ILE A 98 4.61 3.63 -1.56
N LYS A 99 4.74 3.79 -0.23
CA LYS A 99 3.79 3.17 0.71
C LYS A 99 2.37 3.70 0.53
N ALA A 100 2.21 5.00 0.31
CA ALA A 100 0.91 5.62 0.07
C ALA A 100 0.29 5.12 -1.25
N GLU A 101 1.07 5.04 -2.33
CA GLU A 101 0.63 4.49 -3.62
C GLU A 101 0.14 3.04 -3.48
N THR A 102 0.93 2.17 -2.85
CA THR A 102 0.53 0.77 -2.60
C THR A 102 -0.74 0.68 -1.75
N SER A 103 -0.86 1.52 -0.73
CA SER A 103 -2.06 1.53 0.14
C SER A 103 -3.30 1.98 -0.63
N VAL A 104 -3.17 2.99 -1.51
CA VAL A 104 -4.27 3.45 -2.37
C VAL A 104 -4.68 2.36 -3.36
N GLU A 105 -3.73 1.67 -3.98
CA GLU A 105 -4.01 0.57 -4.90
C GLU A 105 -4.78 -0.57 -4.21
N GLN A 106 -4.34 -0.97 -3.00
CA GLN A 106 -5.05 -1.96 -2.18
C GLN A 106 -6.46 -1.50 -1.80
N ILE A 107 -6.63 -0.23 -1.41
CA ILE A 107 -7.96 0.32 -1.09
C ILE A 107 -8.85 0.30 -2.33
N LEU A 108 -8.33 0.66 -3.51
CA LEU A 108 -9.11 0.63 -4.75
C LEU A 108 -9.55 -0.78 -5.12
N GLU A 109 -8.66 -1.77 -4.98
CA GLU A 109 -8.97 -3.18 -5.23
C GLU A 109 -10.04 -3.69 -4.25
N GLN A 110 -9.85 -3.46 -2.95
CA GLN A 110 -10.83 -3.83 -1.92
C GLN A 110 -12.18 -3.13 -2.11
N THR A 111 -12.18 -1.84 -2.46
CA THR A 111 -13.40 -1.07 -2.71
C THR A 111 -14.14 -1.64 -3.93
N LYS A 112 -13.40 -2.02 -4.98
CA LYS A 112 -13.99 -2.64 -6.18
C LYS A 112 -14.60 -3.99 -5.86
N GLU A 113 -13.90 -4.85 -5.13
CA GLU A 113 -14.42 -6.14 -4.69
C GLU A 113 -15.68 -5.98 -3.82
N GLN A 114 -15.67 -5.06 -2.86
CA GLN A 114 -16.84 -4.76 -2.02
C GLN A 114 -18.01 -4.23 -2.86
N ALA A 115 -17.75 -3.36 -3.83
CA ALA A 115 -18.78 -2.85 -4.73
C ALA A 115 -19.41 -3.98 -5.59
N ASP A 116 -18.59 -4.89 -6.11
CA ASP A 116 -19.07 -6.06 -6.88
C ASP A 116 -19.87 -7.03 -6.00
N GLN A 117 -19.44 -7.23 -4.75
CA GLN A 117 -20.18 -8.02 -3.76
C GLN A 117 -21.53 -7.37 -3.41
N MET A 118 -21.55 -6.06 -3.13
CA MET A 118 -22.79 -5.32 -2.85
C MET A 118 -23.75 -5.35 -4.04
N LYS A 119 -23.24 -5.20 -5.27
CA LYS A 119 -24.04 -5.32 -6.49
C LYS A 119 -24.69 -6.70 -6.59
N THR A 120 -23.93 -7.75 -6.32
CA THR A 120 -24.42 -9.14 -6.34
C THR A 120 -25.49 -9.36 -5.27
N GLN A 121 -25.25 -8.90 -4.04
CA GLN A 121 -26.22 -8.98 -2.94
C GLN A 121 -27.51 -8.22 -3.25
N ASN A 122 -27.40 -7.02 -3.82
CA ASN A 122 -28.57 -6.23 -4.22
C ASN A 122 -29.38 -6.93 -5.33
N MET A 123 -28.72 -7.56 -6.31
CA MET A 123 -29.42 -8.34 -7.34
C MET A 123 -30.14 -9.57 -6.75
N GLN A 124 -29.53 -10.26 -5.78
CA GLN A 124 -30.17 -11.39 -5.09
C GLN A 124 -31.41 -10.94 -4.30
N MET A 125 -31.33 -9.80 -3.61
CA MET A 125 -32.46 -9.21 -2.89
C MET A 125 -33.61 -8.85 -3.85
N LEU A 126 -33.30 -8.22 -4.98
CA LEU A 126 -34.29 -7.87 -6.01
C LEU A 126 -35.00 -9.11 -6.57
N ALA A 127 -34.24 -10.16 -6.87
CA ALA A 127 -34.80 -11.41 -7.38
C ALA A 127 -35.69 -12.12 -6.35
N PHE A 128 -35.26 -12.12 -5.08
CA PHE A 128 -36.06 -12.64 -3.98
C PHE A 128 -37.40 -11.91 -3.84
N PHE A 129 -37.40 -10.58 -3.84
CA PHE A 129 -38.64 -9.81 -3.78
C PHE A 129 -39.51 -9.98 -5.03
N THR A 130 -38.89 -10.05 -6.21
CA THR A 130 -39.60 -10.30 -7.47
C THR A 130 -40.31 -11.66 -7.44
N ALA A 131 -39.64 -12.70 -6.92
CA ALA A 131 -40.23 -14.03 -6.75
C ALA A 131 -41.40 -14.02 -5.77
N ILE A 132 -41.29 -13.32 -4.63
CA ILE A 132 -42.38 -13.17 -3.67
C ILE A 132 -43.59 -12.48 -4.31
N ILE A 133 -43.38 -11.35 -4.98
CA ILE A 133 -44.48 -10.59 -5.61
C ILE A 133 -45.14 -11.43 -6.70
N SER A 134 -44.34 -12.12 -7.52
CA SER A 134 -44.84 -13.02 -8.58
C SER A 134 -45.64 -14.17 -8.01
N PHE A 135 -45.20 -14.75 -6.89
CA PHE A 135 -45.92 -15.79 -6.16
C PHE A 135 -47.26 -15.29 -5.62
N ILE A 136 -47.28 -14.12 -4.98
CA ILE A 136 -48.50 -13.52 -4.42
C ILE A 136 -49.52 -13.27 -5.54
N ILE A 137 -49.10 -12.60 -6.63
CA ILE A 137 -49.98 -12.28 -7.76
C ILE A 137 -50.47 -13.57 -8.43
N GLY A 138 -49.56 -14.52 -8.68
CA GLY A 138 -49.90 -15.81 -9.27
C GLY A 138 -50.88 -16.60 -8.42
N SER A 139 -50.67 -16.64 -7.10
CA SER A 139 -51.55 -17.33 -6.16
C SER A 139 -52.95 -16.71 -6.13
N ILE A 140 -53.05 -15.37 -6.10
CA ILE A 140 -54.34 -14.66 -6.16
C ILE A 140 -55.10 -15.03 -7.44
N ASN A 141 -54.42 -15.01 -8.59
CA ASN A 141 -55.01 -15.33 -9.88
C ASN A 141 -55.48 -16.80 -9.98
N ILE A 142 -54.67 -17.73 -9.47
CA ILE A 142 -54.99 -19.17 -9.44
C ILE A 142 -56.23 -19.43 -8.58
N ILE A 143 -56.32 -18.79 -7.40
CA ILE A 143 -57.46 -18.96 -6.49
C ILE A 143 -58.73 -18.33 -7.08
N SER A 144 -58.62 -17.19 -7.78
CA SER A 144 -59.80 -16.49 -8.33
C SER A 144 -60.41 -17.16 -9.56
N ASN A 145 -59.61 -17.91 -10.33
CA ASN A 145 -59.99 -18.40 -11.66
C ASN A 145 -60.29 -19.91 -11.72
N GLN A 146 -60.06 -20.67 -10.64
CA GLN A 146 -60.32 -22.10 -10.61
C GLN A 146 -61.54 -22.44 -9.74
N PRO A 147 -62.45 -23.32 -10.21
CA PRO A 147 -63.67 -23.67 -9.49
C PRO A 147 -63.43 -24.63 -8.32
N SER A 148 -62.35 -25.42 -8.37
CA SER A 148 -62.01 -26.43 -7.34
C SER A 148 -60.81 -26.00 -6.51
N TYR A 149 -60.96 -26.04 -5.17
CA TYR A 149 -59.87 -25.78 -4.22
C TYR A 149 -58.65 -26.69 -4.45
N LEU A 150 -58.90 -27.92 -4.90
CA LEU A 150 -57.86 -28.92 -5.12
C LEU A 150 -56.99 -28.58 -6.33
N GLU A 151 -57.60 -28.11 -7.43
CA GLU A 151 -56.90 -27.68 -8.65
C GLU A 151 -56.06 -26.42 -8.39
N SER A 152 -56.58 -25.46 -7.60
CA SER A 152 -55.81 -24.29 -7.18
C SER A 152 -54.56 -24.67 -6.37
N ALA A 153 -54.67 -25.62 -5.46
CA ALA A 153 -53.55 -26.08 -4.64
C ALA A 153 -52.43 -26.71 -5.47
N MET A 154 -52.78 -27.48 -6.50
CA MET A 154 -51.81 -28.12 -7.41
C MET A 154 -51.07 -27.07 -8.26
N LEU A 155 -51.78 -26.09 -8.81
CA LEU A 155 -51.16 -25.00 -9.59
C LEU A 155 -50.25 -24.13 -8.72
N MET A 156 -50.60 -23.90 -7.45
CA MET A 156 -49.73 -23.21 -6.49
C MET A 156 -48.45 -24.00 -6.20
N LEU A 157 -48.51 -25.32 -6.10
CA LEU A 157 -47.33 -26.18 -5.92
C LEU A 157 -46.39 -26.13 -7.14
N ILE A 158 -46.96 -26.17 -8.36
CA ILE A 158 -46.19 -26.03 -9.60
C ILE A 158 -45.53 -24.65 -9.67
N LEU A 159 -46.27 -23.58 -9.35
CA LEU A 159 -45.76 -22.21 -9.32
C LEU A 159 -44.60 -22.07 -8.31
N ALA A 160 -44.73 -22.62 -7.11
CA ALA A 160 -43.68 -22.61 -6.10
C ALA A 160 -42.41 -23.35 -6.57
N GLY A 161 -42.57 -24.51 -7.22
CA GLY A 161 -41.45 -25.26 -7.79
C GLY A 161 -40.72 -24.50 -8.90
N ILE A 162 -41.45 -23.86 -9.81
CA ILE A 162 -40.86 -23.04 -10.89
C ILE A 162 -40.10 -21.84 -10.31
N LEU A 163 -40.63 -21.17 -9.29
CA LEU A 163 -39.97 -20.02 -8.64
C LEU A 163 -38.68 -20.42 -7.92
N ILE A 164 -38.66 -21.58 -7.27
CA ILE A 164 -37.45 -22.12 -6.65
C ILE A 164 -36.37 -22.37 -7.71
N LEU A 165 -36.73 -22.95 -8.85
CA LEU A 165 -35.80 -23.19 -9.96
C LEU A 165 -35.32 -21.89 -10.62
N ALA A 166 -36.17 -20.88 -10.75
CA ALA A 166 -35.80 -19.57 -11.29
C ALA A 166 -34.76 -18.85 -10.39
N ASN A 167 -34.96 -18.86 -9.06
CA ASN A 167 -34.00 -18.31 -8.10
C ASN A 167 -32.68 -19.10 -8.05
N LEU A 168 -32.75 -20.42 -8.26
CA LEU A 168 -31.58 -21.29 -8.44
C LEU A 168 -30.75 -20.90 -9.66
N GLY A 169 -31.40 -20.72 -10.81
CA GLY A 169 -30.74 -20.32 -12.05
C GLY A 169 -29.97 -18.99 -11.91
N LEU A 170 -30.57 -18.01 -11.23
CA LEU A 170 -29.91 -16.74 -10.95
C LEU A 170 -28.73 -16.89 -9.97
N SER A 171 -28.89 -17.72 -8.94
CA SER A 171 -27.85 -17.98 -7.93
C SER A 171 -26.62 -18.69 -8.53
N ILE A 172 -26.84 -19.60 -9.48
CA ILE A 172 -25.77 -20.31 -10.20
C ILE A 172 -24.99 -19.35 -11.10
N LEU A 173 -25.67 -18.39 -11.75
CA LEU A 173 -25.04 -17.42 -12.66
C LEU A 173 -24.06 -16.47 -11.96
N HIS A 174 -24.28 -16.15 -10.67
CA HIS A 174 -23.47 -15.20 -9.91
C HIS A 174 -22.48 -15.84 -8.92
N SER A 175 -22.62 -17.13 -8.59
CA SER A 175 -21.71 -17.79 -7.64
C SER A 175 -20.55 -18.50 -8.35
N THR A 176 -19.38 -18.55 -7.70
CA THR A 176 -18.30 -19.48 -8.06
C THR A 176 -18.72 -20.90 -7.69
N ILE A 177 -19.35 -21.58 -8.65
CA ILE A 177 -20.05 -22.89 -8.58
C ILE A 177 -19.32 -24.01 -7.79
N LYS A 178 -17.99 -23.94 -7.63
CA LYS A 178 -17.17 -25.05 -7.10
C LYS A 178 -17.33 -25.36 -5.61
N GLU A 179 -17.64 -24.39 -4.74
CA GLU A 179 -17.67 -24.66 -3.29
C GLU A 179 -19.03 -25.12 -2.74
N ASN A 180 -20.14 -24.88 -3.45
CA ASN A 180 -21.49 -25.12 -2.91
C ASN A 180 -22.39 -26.00 -3.81
N LEU A 181 -21.80 -26.78 -4.72
CA LEU A 181 -22.52 -27.60 -5.71
C LEU A 181 -23.59 -28.52 -5.08
N SER A 182 -23.28 -29.15 -3.93
CA SER A 182 -24.19 -30.06 -3.23
C SER A 182 -25.49 -29.37 -2.77
N LYS A 183 -25.40 -28.12 -2.30
CA LYS A 183 -26.57 -27.35 -1.85
C LYS A 183 -27.46 -27.01 -3.04
N TYR A 184 -26.89 -26.62 -4.18
CA TYR A 184 -27.66 -26.32 -5.38
C TYR A 184 -28.42 -27.55 -5.92
N ILE A 185 -27.80 -28.72 -5.89
CA ILE A 185 -28.44 -29.98 -6.31
C ILE A 185 -29.63 -30.31 -5.41
N ILE A 186 -29.51 -30.17 -4.09
CA ILE A 186 -30.61 -30.44 -3.15
C ILE A 186 -31.80 -29.51 -3.44
N VAL A 187 -31.55 -28.21 -3.60
CA VAL A 187 -32.63 -27.25 -3.88
C VAL A 187 -33.28 -27.54 -5.25
N ALA A 188 -32.50 -27.97 -6.25
CA ALA A 188 -33.03 -28.32 -7.56
C ALA A 188 -33.94 -29.56 -7.51
N ILE A 189 -33.56 -30.58 -6.74
CA ILE A 189 -34.40 -31.77 -6.51
C ILE A 189 -35.71 -31.38 -5.82
N ILE A 190 -35.69 -30.48 -4.83
CA ILE A 190 -36.90 -29.99 -4.16
C ILE A 190 -37.81 -29.28 -5.16
N GLY A 191 -37.26 -28.37 -5.97
CA GLY A 191 -38.03 -27.63 -6.99
C GLY A 191 -38.69 -28.55 -8.01
N ILE A 192 -37.94 -29.53 -8.54
CA ILE A 192 -38.47 -30.52 -9.48
C ILE A 192 -39.52 -31.42 -8.80
N GLY A 193 -39.27 -31.85 -7.56
CA GLY A 193 -40.20 -32.67 -6.79
C GLY A 193 -41.55 -31.99 -6.57
N LEU A 194 -41.56 -30.69 -6.29
CA LEU A 194 -42.79 -29.90 -6.18
C LEU A 194 -43.57 -29.84 -7.49
N ILE A 195 -42.88 -29.66 -8.62
CA ILE A 195 -43.51 -29.64 -9.95
C ILE A 195 -44.12 -31.00 -10.28
N VAL A 196 -43.35 -32.09 -10.09
CA VAL A 196 -43.80 -33.45 -10.37
C VAL A 196 -44.98 -33.83 -9.47
N SER A 197 -44.92 -33.51 -8.18
CA SER A 197 -46.03 -33.76 -7.25
C SER A 197 -47.29 -32.99 -7.64
N GLY A 198 -47.17 -31.72 -8.03
CA GLY A 198 -48.31 -30.94 -8.50
C GLY A 198 -48.93 -31.51 -9.76
N PHE A 199 -48.10 -31.99 -10.70
CA PHE A 199 -48.56 -32.55 -11.97
C PHE A 199 -49.22 -33.93 -11.81
N VAL A 200 -48.65 -34.81 -10.99
CA VAL A 200 -49.19 -36.16 -10.72
C VAL A 200 -50.53 -36.10 -10.00
N LEU A 201 -50.71 -35.12 -9.09
CA LEU A 201 -51.97 -34.95 -8.38
C LEU A 201 -53.05 -34.30 -9.27
N TYR A 202 -52.65 -33.53 -10.29
CA TYR A 202 -53.55 -32.83 -11.20
C TYR A 202 -54.15 -33.71 -12.30
N ILE A 203 -53.46 -34.79 -12.69
CA ILE A 203 -53.96 -35.83 -13.62
C ILE A 203 -54.95 -36.74 -12.91
#